data_AF-A0A7J3B8F8-F1
#
_entry.id   AF-A0A7J3B8F8-F1
#
_cell.length_a   1.000
_cell.length_b   1.000
_cell.length_c   1.000
_cell.angle_alpha   90.00
_cell.angle_beta   90.00
_cell.angle_gamma   90.00
#
_symmetry.space_group_name_H-M   'P 1'
#
loop_
_entity.id
_entity.type
_entity.pdbx_description
1 polymer ?
#
loop_
_entity_poly.entity_id
_entity_poly.type
_entity_poly.pdbx_seq_one_letter_code
_entity_poly.pdbx_strand_id
1 'polypeptide(L)' 'MKEDLFKNCKIQYAYDNKEKIYTVMVMLDARPRILTFRVSDDYTEISIANKKGDILEILRQEGSNITLHKVK' A
#
# COMPACT_ATOMS: atom_id res chain seq x y z
N MET A 1 20.98 -1.80 -15.55
CA MET A 1 20.64 -1.86 -14.10
C MET A 1 19.14 -1.75 -13.97
N LYS A 2 18.48 -2.61 -13.17
CA LYS A 2 17.08 -2.34 -12.79
C LYS A 2 17.11 -1.08 -11.92
N GLU A 3 16.46 -0.02 -12.37
CA GLU A 3 16.26 1.15 -11.53
C GLU A 3 15.49 0.70 -10.29
N ASP A 4 16.03 1.03 -9.11
CA ASP A 4 15.35 0.79 -7.85
C ASP A 4 14.09 1.66 -7.83
N LEU A 5 12.94 1.00 -8.01
CA LEU A 5 11.63 1.63 -8.13
C LEU A 5 11.27 2.47 -6.91
N PHE A 6 11.90 2.22 -5.76
CA PHE A 6 11.62 2.90 -4.50
C PHE A 6 12.66 3.97 -4.15
N LYS A 7 13.73 4.13 -4.94
CA LYS A 7 14.84 5.07 -4.64
C LYS A 7 14.36 6.51 -4.40
N ASN A 8 13.31 6.95 -5.10
CA ASN A 8 12.71 8.28 -4.99
C ASN A 8 11.23 8.18 -4.59
N CYS A 9 10.84 7.23 -3.74
CA CYS A 9 9.48 7.17 -3.24
C CYS A 9 9.26 8.12 -2.06
N LYS A 10 8.04 8.65 -1.95
CA LYS A 10 7.58 9.35 -0.75
C LYS A 10 6.70 8.40 0.04
N ILE A 11 7.02 8.20 1.31
CA ILE A 11 6.27 7.33 2.21
C ILE A 11 5.55 8.19 3.24
N GLN A 12 4.27 7.90 3.47
CA GLN A 12 3.44 8.52 4.50
C GLN A 12 2.83 7.44 5.40
N TYR A 13 2.75 7.75 6.68
CA TYR A 13 2.22 6.86 7.71
C TYR A 13 1.03 7.52 8.39
N ALA A 14 0.00 6.73 8.69
CA ALA A 14 -1.15 7.18 9.47
C ALA A 14 -1.65 6.04 10.35
N TYR A 15 -2.23 6.38 11.50
CA TYR A 15 -2.88 5.42 12.39
C TYR A 15 -4.25 5.95 12.80
N ASP A 16 -5.28 5.14 12.54
CA ASP A 16 -6.64 5.39 13.05
C ASP A 16 -6.80 4.67 14.40
N ASN A 17 -6.84 5.44 15.49
CA ASN A 17 -7.02 4.89 16.84
C ASN A 17 -8.37 4.21 17.06
N LYS A 18 -9.43 4.67 16.37
CA LYS A 18 -10.80 4.19 16.58
C LYS A 18 -10.99 2.83 15.91
N GLU A 19 -10.49 2.71 14.69
CA GLU A 19 -10.59 1.47 13.91
C GLU A 19 -9.36 0.57 14.07
N LYS A 20 -8.33 1.04 14.80
CA LYS A 20 -7.02 0.39 14.97
C LYS A 20 -6.36 0.02 13.65
N ILE A 21 -6.41 0.93 12.68
CA ILE A 21 -5.86 0.70 11.33
C ILE A 21 -4.55 1.45 11.19
N TYR A 22 -3.47 0.72 10.93
CA TYR A 22 -2.20 1.29 10.50
C TYR A 22 -2.15 1.38 8.97
N THR A 23 -1.88 2.57 8.45
CA THR A 23 -1.82 2.85 7.02
C THR A 23 -0.43 3.29 6.60
N VAL A 24 0.12 2.64 5.57
CA VAL A 24 1.34 3.08 4.87
C VAL A 24 0.98 3.42 3.44
N MET A 25 1.27 4.64 3.04
CA MET A 25 1.08 5.08 1.65
C MET A 25 2.45 5.35 1.01
N VAL A 26 2.68 4.79 -0.17
CA VAL A 26 3.91 4.92 -0.94
C VAL A 26 3.58 5.53 -2.29
N MET A 27 4.13 6.71 -2.54
CA MET A 27 4.02 7.43 -3.81
C MET A 27 5.33 7.29 -4.58
N LEU A 28 5.26 6.80 -5.82
CA LEU A 28 6.43 6.61 -6.67
C LEU A 28 6.59 7.83 -7.59
N ASP A 29 7.65 8.63 -7.44
CA ASP A 29 7.80 9.90 -8.20
C ASP A 29 7.74 9.71 -9.74
N ALA A 30 8.33 8.63 -10.25
CA ALA A 30 8.39 8.33 -11.67
C ALA A 30 7.15 7.58 -12.23
N ARG A 31 6.15 7.26 -11.41
CA ARG A 31 4.96 6.51 -11.86
C ARG A 31 3.65 7.15 -11.41
N PRO A 32 2.57 6.98 -12.18
CA PRO A 32 1.29 7.57 -11.82
C PRO A 32 0.50 6.78 -10.78
N ARG A 33 1.20 6.07 -9.88
CA ARG A 33 0.57 5.12 -8.97
C ARG A 33 0.92 5.40 -7.51
N ILE A 34 -0.08 5.24 -6.66
CA ILE A 34 0.00 5.31 -5.21
C ILE A 34 -0.32 3.92 -4.68
N LEU A 35 0.56 3.37 -3.85
CA LEU A 35 0.36 2.09 -3.17
C LEU A 35 -0.04 2.39 -1.73
N THR A 36 -1.17 1.86 -1.27
CA THR A 36 -1.61 2.01 0.11
C THR A 36 -1.77 0.64 0.76
N PHE A 37 -1.13 0.46 1.92
CA PHE A 37 -1.22 -0.71 2.75
C PHE A 37 -1.99 -0.34 4.01
N ARG A 38 -3.07 -1.05 4.33
CA ARG A 38 -3.83 -0.90 5.56
C ARG A 38 -3.80 -2.20 6.32
N VAL A 39 -3.38 -2.15 7.57
CA VAL A 39 -3.29 -3.30 8.45
C VAL A 39 -4.14 -3.00 9.67
N SER A 40 -5.12 -3.86 9.93
CA SER A 40 -5.92 -3.84 11.15
C SER A 40 -5.81 -5.19 11.86
N ASP A 41 -6.46 -5.31 13.02
CA ASP A 41 -6.59 -6.59 13.73
C ASP A 41 -7.36 -7.63 12.89
N ASP A 42 -8.30 -7.18 12.06
CA ASP A 42 -9.25 -8.05 11.34
C ASP A 42 -8.86 -8.31 9.89
N TYR A 43 -8.10 -7.40 9.26
CA TYR A 43 -7.76 -7.52 7.85
C TYR A 43 -6.50 -6.77 7.48
N THR A 44 -5.94 -7.18 6.35
CA THR A 44 -4.90 -6.46 5.65
C THR A 44 -5.38 -6.16 4.23
N GLU A 45 -5.20 -4.93 3.80
CA GLU A 45 -5.61 -4.44 2.48
C GLU A 45 -4.43 -3.75 1.79
N ILE A 46 -4.30 -4.02 0.49
CA ILE A 46 -3.36 -3.36 -0.41
C ILE A 46 -4.19 -2.77 -1.53
N SER A 47 -4.07 -1.46 -1.75
CA SER A 47 -4.71 -0.79 -2.87
C SER A 47 -3.68 -0.09 -3.75
N ILE A 48 -3.97 -0.06 -5.05
CA ILE A 48 -3.21 0.69 -6.04
C ILE A 48 -4.16 1.75 -6.59
N ALA A 49 -3.81 3.02 -6.43
CA ALA A 49 -4.55 4.15 -6.98
C ALA A 49 -3.73 4.87 -8.04
N ASN A 50 -4.40 5.63 -8.91
CA ASN A 50 -3.74 6.55 -9.84
C ASN A 50 -3.29 7.85 -9.12
N LYS A 51 -2.63 8.80 -9.83
CA LYS A 51 -2.20 10.09 -9.23
C LYS A 51 -3.35 10.98 -8.73
N LYS A 52 -4.58 10.76 -9.19
CA LYS A 52 -5.77 11.50 -8.73
C LYS A 52 -6.37 10.89 -7.46
N GLY A 53 -5.90 9.72 -7.05
CA GLY A 53 -6.44 8.96 -5.93
C GLY A 53 -7.54 7.97 -6.31
N ASP A 54 -7.85 7.81 -7.60
CA ASP A 54 -8.83 6.81 -8.03
C ASP A 54 -8.24 5.41 -7.88
N ILE A 55 -8.92 4.55 -7.13
CA ILE A 55 -8.47 3.17 -6.90
C ILE A 55 -8.63 2.35 -8.18
N LEU A 56 -7.54 1.72 -8.60
CA LEU A 56 -7.47 0.84 -9.77
C LEU A 56 -7.60 -0.63 -9.38
N GLU A 57 -6.95 -1.03 -8.29
CA GLU A 57 -6.90 -2.41 -7.81
C GLU A 57 -6.92 -2.45 -6.28
N ILE A 58 -7.59 -3.45 -5.71
CA ILE A 58 -7.61 -3.75 -4.28
C ILE A 58 -7.40 -5.25 -4.09
N LEU A 59 -6.51 -5.60 -3.17
CA LEU A 59 -6.37 -6.94 -2.61
C LEU A 59 -6.60 -6.84 -1.11
N ARG A 60 -7.55 -7.62 -0.59
CA ARG A 60 -7.85 -7.68 0.84
C ARG A 60 -7.87 -9.12 1.32
N GLN A 61 -7.28 -9.35 2.49
CA GLN A 61 -7.26 -10.64 3.16
C GLN A 61 -7.65 -10.46 4.63
N GLU A 62 -8.35 -11.43 5.20
CA GLU A 62 -8.63 -11.47 6.63
C GLU A 62 -7.36 -11.78 7.43
N GLY A 63 -7.25 -11.16 8.60
CA GLY A 63 -6.10 -11.24 9.50
C GLY A 63 -5.05 -10.15 9.27
N SER A 64 -4.18 -10.00 10.26
CA SER A 64 -3.23 -8.89 10.39
C SER A 64 -1.89 -9.10 9.66
N ASN A 65 -1.71 -10.22 8.95
CA ASN A 65 -0.43 -10.60 8.34
C ASN A 65 -0.63 -11.02 6.87
N ILE A 66 0.02 -10.33 5.94
CA ILE A 66 0.16 -10.77 4.55
C ILE A 66 1.64 -10.86 4.19
N THR A 67 2.07 -12.04 3.74
CA THR A 67 3.33 -12.23 3.04
C THR A 67 3.03 -12.43 1.56
N LEU A 68 3.34 -11.42 0.74
CA LEU A 68 3.23 -11.56 -0.71
C LEU A 68 4.44 -12.31 -1.25
N HIS A 69 4.21 -13.53 -1.76
CA HIS A 69 5.21 -14.25 -2.53
C HIS A 69 5.08 -13.90 -4.01
N LYS A 70 6.21 -13.61 -4.65
CA LYS A 70 6.26 -13.47 -6.11
C LYS A 70 5.94 -14.83 -6.74
N VAL A 71 4.79 -14.97 -7.37
CA VAL A 71 4.49 -16.13 -8.21
C VAL A 71 5.43 -16.10 -9.41
N LYS A 72 6.16 -17.20 -9.63
CA LYS A 72 7.14 -17.35 -10.71
C LYS A 72 6.46 -17.41 -12.08
#